data_AF-A0A503Y323-F1
#
_entry.id   AF-A0A503Y323-F1
#
_cell.length_a   1.000
_cell.length_b   1.000
_cell.length_c   1.000
_cell.angle_alpha   90.00
_cell.angle_beta   90.00
_cell.angle_gamma   90.00
#
_symmetry.space_group_name_H-M   'P 1'
#
loop_
_entity.id
_entity.type
_entity.pdbx_description
1 polymer ?
#
loop_
_entity_poly.entity_id
_entity_poly.type
_entity_poly.pdbx_seq_one_letter_code
_entity_poly.pdbx_strand_id
1 'polypeptide(L)'
;MLKSSRKTRLLVIAAGAGALLALAPARAEDASATAAYKDIEATLGSVPDMFRTLPDVAVAGAWAEIKSMQLNPKTALDGKTKELMGLAVASQIPCQYCVYFHTEAAKLNGASDEEIKEAVAMAAIVRHWSTMLNGSQVDLSALKKQTDNVFAAVKAKSQ
;
A
#
# COMPACT_ATOMS: atom_id res chain seq x y z
N MET A 1 -25.33 76.93 -7.57
CA MET A 1 -24.14 77.27 -8.39
C MET A 1 -23.06 76.25 -7.99
N LEU A 2 -22.42 75.41 -8.81
CA LEU A 2 -22.02 75.49 -10.21
C LEU A 2 -21.74 74.04 -10.74
N LYS A 3 -22.41 73.68 -11.85
CA LYS A 3 -22.01 72.86 -13.02
C LYS A 3 -20.90 71.78 -12.95
N SER A 4 -21.25 70.61 -13.54
CA SER A 4 -20.51 69.88 -14.61
C SER A 4 -19.19 69.16 -14.20
N SER A 5 -18.71 68.07 -14.79
CA SER A 5 -19.02 67.34 -16.03
C SER A 5 -18.45 65.92 -15.93
N ARG A 6 -19.11 64.93 -16.55
CA ARG A 6 -18.47 63.67 -16.97
C ARG A 6 -17.40 63.97 -18.03
N LYS A 7 -16.20 63.42 -17.88
CA LYS A 7 -15.25 63.21 -18.98
C LYS A 7 -14.60 61.83 -18.90
N THR A 8 -14.86 61.04 -19.93
CA THR A 8 -14.25 59.76 -20.27
C THR A 8 -12.75 59.94 -20.60
N ARG A 9 -11.90 59.02 -20.13
CA ARG A 9 -10.63 58.68 -20.80
C ARG A 9 -10.46 57.16 -20.82
N LEU A 10 -10.18 56.65 -22.02
CA LEU A 10 -9.91 55.27 -22.39
C LEU A 10 -8.46 54.84 -22.12
N LEU A 11 -8.27 53.50 -22.10
CA LEU A 11 -7.02 52.70 -22.26
C LEU A 11 -6.02 52.76 -21.07
N VAL A 12 -5.48 51.64 -20.57
CA VAL A 12 -4.73 50.58 -21.28
C VAL A 12 -4.91 49.21 -20.59
N ILE A 13 -5.10 48.15 -21.39
CA ILE A 13 -4.94 46.75 -20.99
C ILE A 13 -3.43 46.48 -20.84
N ALA A 14 -2.98 46.07 -19.67
CA ALA A 14 -1.67 45.44 -19.51
C ALA A 14 -1.84 44.10 -18.80
N ALA A 15 -1.72 43.03 -19.59
CA ALA A 15 -1.66 41.67 -19.14
C ALA A 15 -0.45 41.49 -18.20
N GLY A 16 -0.70 41.24 -16.93
CA GLY A 16 0.28 40.70 -15.98
C GLY A 16 0.30 39.17 -16.02
N ALA A 17 0.33 38.58 -17.23
CA ALA A 17 0.68 37.18 -17.40
C ALA A 17 2.20 37.08 -17.35
N GLY A 18 2.76 36.83 -16.16
CA GLY A 18 4.22 36.81 -16.05
C GLY A 18 4.76 36.51 -14.65
N ALA A 19 4.44 35.34 -14.09
CA ALA A 19 5.31 34.66 -13.12
C ALA A 19 4.90 33.19 -12.84
N LEU A 20 4.18 32.52 -13.75
CA LEU A 20 3.95 31.07 -13.66
C LEU A 20 5.02 30.33 -14.47
N LEU A 21 6.30 30.52 -14.14
CA LEU A 21 7.37 29.66 -14.65
C LEU A 21 8.64 29.72 -13.77
N ALA A 22 8.72 28.74 -12.87
CA ALA A 22 9.96 28.01 -12.63
C ALA A 22 9.58 26.54 -12.38
N LEU A 23 9.39 25.80 -13.49
CA LEU A 23 9.31 24.34 -13.48
C LEU A 23 10.70 23.78 -13.11
N ALA A 24 10.91 23.48 -11.83
CA ALA A 24 11.97 22.60 -11.37
C ALA A 24 11.56 21.19 -10.89
N PRO A 25 10.30 20.68 -11.02
CA PRO A 25 9.98 19.35 -10.49
C PRO A 25 10.50 18.21 -11.40
N ALA A 26 10.35 18.32 -12.73
CA ALA A 26 10.62 17.20 -13.64
C ALA A 26 12.05 16.63 -13.53
N ARG A 27 13.09 17.49 -13.51
CA ARG A 27 14.48 17.01 -13.46
C ARG A 27 14.89 16.36 -12.13
N ALA A 28 14.29 16.80 -11.02
CA ALA A 28 14.58 16.22 -9.70
C ALA A 28 13.82 14.88 -9.52
N GLU A 29 12.61 14.80 -10.05
CA GLU A 29 11.79 13.58 -10.08
C GLU A 29 12.45 12.49 -10.93
N ASP A 30 12.95 12.84 -12.13
CA ASP A 30 13.66 11.91 -13.02
C ASP A 30 14.93 11.33 -12.37
N ALA A 31 15.68 12.17 -11.64
CA ALA A 31 16.88 11.75 -10.93
C ALA A 31 16.55 10.78 -9.77
N SER A 32 15.43 11.01 -9.08
CA SER A 32 14.94 10.14 -8.01
C SER A 32 14.51 8.77 -8.54
N ALA A 33 13.77 8.74 -9.65
CA ALA A 33 13.35 7.51 -10.31
C ALA A 33 14.56 6.68 -10.80
N THR A 34 15.51 7.34 -11.46
CA THR A 34 16.74 6.69 -11.95
C THR A 34 17.54 6.05 -10.81
N ALA A 35 17.69 6.75 -9.68
CA ALA A 35 18.37 6.22 -8.51
C ALA A 35 17.61 5.02 -7.91
N ALA A 36 16.28 5.09 -7.84
CA ALA A 36 15.45 4.00 -7.35
C ALA A 36 15.56 2.75 -8.23
N TYR A 37 15.46 2.88 -9.56
CA TYR A 37 15.63 1.75 -10.47
C TYR A 37 16.99 1.08 -10.34
N LYS A 38 18.07 1.87 -10.22
CA LYS A 38 19.42 1.32 -9.99
C LYS A 38 19.51 0.53 -8.69
N ASP A 39 18.87 1.01 -7.63
CA ASP A 39 18.86 0.34 -6.33
C ASP A 39 17.99 -0.93 -6.32
N ILE A 40 16.87 -0.91 -7.04
CA ILE A 40 16.03 -2.11 -7.28
C ILE A 40 16.85 -3.17 -8.00
N GLU A 41 17.50 -2.83 -9.12
CA GLU A 41 18.34 -3.75 -9.89
C GLU A 41 19.46 -4.35 -9.02
N ALA A 42 20.12 -3.51 -8.20
CA ALA A 42 21.17 -3.97 -7.30
C ALA A 42 20.66 -4.88 -6.17
N THR A 43 19.43 -4.67 -5.71
CA THR A 43 18.85 -5.42 -4.58
C THR A 43 18.18 -6.72 -5.03
N LEU A 44 17.46 -6.69 -6.16
CA LEU A 44 16.63 -7.79 -6.65
C LEU A 44 17.23 -8.53 -7.85
N GLY A 45 18.34 -8.03 -8.41
CA GLY A 45 19.01 -8.59 -9.59
C GLY A 45 18.35 -8.27 -10.93
N SER A 46 17.17 -7.65 -10.91
CA SER A 46 16.49 -7.05 -12.06
C SER A 46 15.49 -6.01 -11.54
N VAL A 47 15.02 -5.08 -12.36
CA VAL A 47 13.82 -4.28 -12.07
C VAL A 47 12.55 -5.04 -12.47
N PRO A 48 11.72 -5.53 -11.52
CA PRO A 48 10.45 -6.19 -11.83
C PRO A 48 9.41 -5.26 -12.47
N ASP A 49 8.46 -5.86 -13.20
CA ASP A 49 7.39 -5.12 -13.87
C ASP A 49 6.53 -4.27 -12.91
N MET A 50 6.35 -4.71 -11.65
CA MET A 50 5.63 -3.93 -10.63
C MET A 50 6.18 -2.51 -10.47
N PHE A 51 7.48 -2.29 -10.69
CA PHE A 51 8.07 -0.95 -10.69
C PHE A 51 8.04 -0.29 -12.08
N ARG A 52 8.24 -1.06 -13.16
CA ARG A 52 8.24 -0.52 -14.53
C ARG A 52 6.87 0.02 -14.96
N THR A 53 5.79 -0.49 -14.37
CA THR A 53 4.43 -0.02 -14.64
C THR A 53 4.07 1.27 -13.90
N LEU A 54 4.89 1.71 -12.94
CA LEU A 54 4.64 2.95 -12.20
C LEU A 54 5.08 4.15 -13.06
N PRO A 55 4.41 5.32 -12.91
CA PRO A 55 4.99 6.55 -13.40
C PRO A 55 6.29 6.85 -12.64
N ASP A 56 7.32 7.35 -13.32
CA ASP A 56 8.67 7.52 -12.75
C ASP A 56 8.67 8.28 -11.41
N VAL A 57 7.85 9.33 -11.29
CA VAL A 57 7.67 10.12 -10.06
C VAL A 57 7.28 9.27 -8.83
N ALA A 58 6.62 8.12 -9.02
CA ALA A 58 6.15 7.25 -7.94
C ALA A 58 7.16 6.14 -7.57
N VAL A 59 8.11 5.82 -8.44
CA VAL A 59 8.99 4.63 -8.30
C VAL A 59 9.81 4.69 -7.01
N ALA A 60 10.39 5.85 -6.71
CA ALA A 60 11.22 6.01 -5.51
C ALA A 60 10.41 5.82 -4.22
N GLY A 61 9.16 6.31 -4.19
CA GLY A 61 8.26 6.12 -3.05
C GLY A 61 7.87 4.66 -2.86
N ALA A 62 7.44 3.99 -3.93
CA ALA A 62 7.07 2.58 -3.90
C ALA A 62 8.24 1.68 -3.48
N TRP A 63 9.45 1.98 -3.96
CA TRP A 63 10.64 1.24 -3.56
C TRP A 63 11.00 1.46 -2.08
N ALA A 64 10.85 2.69 -1.58
CA ALA A 64 11.06 2.98 -0.17
C ALA A 64 10.07 2.23 0.74
N GLU A 65 8.81 2.09 0.33
CA GLU A 65 7.79 1.31 1.05
C GLU A 65 8.22 -0.17 1.16
N ILE A 66 8.56 -0.81 0.04
CA ILE A 66 8.98 -2.21 0.02
C ILE A 66 10.24 -2.43 0.85
N LYS A 67 11.25 -1.56 0.73
CA LYS A 67 12.47 -1.67 1.53
C LYS A 67 12.23 -1.49 3.01
N SER A 68 11.38 -0.55 3.40
CA SER A 68 11.18 -0.18 4.81
C SER A 68 10.32 -1.20 5.56
N MET A 69 9.37 -1.85 4.87
CA MET A 69 8.41 -2.77 5.46
C MET A 69 8.66 -4.22 5.08
N GLN A 70 8.63 -4.55 3.79
CA GLN A 70 8.70 -5.94 3.34
C GLN A 70 10.10 -6.52 3.50
N LEU A 71 11.12 -5.85 2.95
CA LEU A 71 12.50 -6.34 2.94
C LEU A 71 13.30 -5.99 4.20
N ASN A 72 12.74 -5.21 5.13
CA ASN A 72 13.46 -4.76 6.31
C ASN A 72 13.55 -5.85 7.39
N PRO A 73 14.74 -6.38 7.71
CA PRO A 73 14.88 -7.41 8.74
C PRO A 73 14.80 -6.84 10.17
N LYS A 74 14.75 -5.51 10.35
CA LYS A 74 14.71 -4.84 11.66
C LYS A 74 13.29 -4.59 12.18
N THR A 75 12.26 -4.97 11.43
CA THR A 75 10.87 -4.90 11.89
C THR A 75 10.55 -6.02 12.89
N ALA A 76 9.44 -5.89 13.62
CA ALA A 76 9.02 -6.89 14.59
C ALA A 76 8.68 -8.27 13.99
N LEU A 77 8.27 -8.31 12.72
CA LEU A 77 8.00 -9.55 11.99
C LEU A 77 9.23 -9.96 11.17
N ASP A 78 9.54 -11.24 11.16
CA ASP A 78 10.57 -11.81 10.29
C ASP A 78 10.06 -11.95 8.84
N GLY A 79 10.98 -12.24 7.91
CA GLY A 79 10.66 -12.36 6.49
C GLY A 79 9.66 -13.49 6.21
N LYS A 80 9.83 -14.65 6.86
CA LYS A 80 8.93 -15.80 6.70
C LYS A 80 7.49 -15.43 7.06
N THR A 81 7.30 -14.79 8.21
CA THR A 81 5.98 -14.38 8.70
C THR A 81 5.34 -13.37 7.77
N LYS A 82 6.10 -12.37 7.30
CA LYS A 82 5.59 -11.37 6.34
C LYS A 82 5.10 -12.01 5.05
N GLU A 83 5.85 -12.94 4.48
CA GLU A 83 5.50 -13.55 3.21
C GLU A 83 4.34 -14.56 3.36
N LEU A 84 4.24 -15.29 4.47
CA LEU A 84 3.06 -16.11 4.78
C LEU A 84 1.80 -15.25 4.97
N MET A 85 1.91 -14.08 5.61
CA MET A 85 0.81 -13.11 5.68
C MET A 85 0.44 -12.59 4.29
N GLY A 86 1.44 -12.24 3.46
CA GLY A 86 1.24 -11.83 2.07
C GLY A 86 0.51 -12.91 1.25
N LEU A 87 0.90 -14.17 1.40
CA LEU A 87 0.25 -15.32 0.76
C LEU A 87 -1.19 -15.49 1.23
N ALA A 88 -1.46 -15.34 2.52
CA ALA A 88 -2.83 -15.41 3.06
C ALA A 88 -3.73 -14.31 2.47
N VAL A 89 -3.22 -13.07 2.39
CA VAL A 89 -3.93 -11.95 1.74
C VAL A 89 -4.14 -12.24 0.24
N ALA A 90 -3.07 -12.62 -0.45
CA ALA A 90 -3.09 -12.94 -1.88
C ALA A 90 -4.07 -14.06 -2.22
N SER A 91 -4.27 -15.03 -1.32
CA SER A 91 -5.22 -16.13 -1.51
C SER A 91 -6.69 -15.72 -1.41
N GLN A 92 -6.98 -14.55 -0.82
CA GLN A 92 -8.35 -14.04 -0.67
C GLN A 92 -8.78 -13.03 -1.74
N ILE A 93 -7.81 -12.55 -2.51
CA ILE A 93 -8.01 -11.74 -3.70
C ILE A 93 -7.65 -12.57 -4.94
N PRO A 94 -8.32 -12.42 -6.09
CA PRO A 94 -8.01 -13.21 -7.28
C PRO A 94 -6.73 -12.70 -7.98
N CYS A 95 -5.58 -12.71 -7.29
CA CYS A 95 -4.29 -12.25 -7.81
C CYS A 95 -3.30 -13.41 -7.97
N GLN A 96 -3.23 -13.98 -9.17
CA GLN A 96 -2.29 -15.08 -9.48
C GLN A 96 -0.83 -14.67 -9.30
N TYR A 97 -0.46 -13.44 -9.68
CA TYR A 97 0.89 -12.90 -9.49
C TYR A 97 1.30 -12.88 -8.02
N CYS A 98 0.41 -12.39 -7.16
CA CYS A 98 0.64 -12.25 -5.73
C CYS A 98 0.79 -13.62 -5.05
N VAL A 99 -0.07 -14.58 -5.42
CA VAL A 99 0.00 -15.96 -4.88
C VAL A 99 1.35 -16.58 -5.23
N TYR A 100 1.77 -16.49 -6.49
CA TYR A 100 3.05 -17.04 -6.92
C TYR A 100 4.23 -16.35 -6.19
N PHE A 101 4.27 -15.02 -6.22
CA PHE A 101 5.36 -14.24 -5.62
C PHE A 101 5.52 -14.54 -4.12
N HIS A 102 4.43 -14.42 -3.34
CA HIS A 102 4.50 -14.62 -1.89
C HIS A 102 4.77 -16.08 -1.52
N THR A 103 4.34 -17.05 -2.33
CA THR A 103 4.70 -18.46 -2.13
C THR A 103 6.21 -18.66 -2.25
N GLU A 104 6.82 -18.17 -3.32
CA GLU A 104 8.26 -18.34 -3.55
C GLU A 104 9.09 -17.50 -2.57
N ALA A 105 8.65 -16.28 -2.24
CA ALA A 105 9.29 -15.46 -1.23
C ALA A 105 9.21 -16.08 0.18
N ALA A 106 8.10 -16.72 0.54
CA ALA A 106 7.98 -17.45 1.80
C ALA A 106 8.96 -18.63 1.87
N LYS A 107 9.06 -19.44 0.79
CA LYS A 107 10.05 -20.53 0.70
C LYS A 107 11.49 -20.03 0.79
N LEU A 108 11.80 -18.92 0.12
CA LEU A 108 13.12 -18.28 0.20
C LEU A 108 13.47 -17.87 1.65
N ASN A 109 12.46 -17.47 2.44
CA ASN A 109 12.61 -17.15 3.85
C ASN A 109 12.49 -18.39 4.77
N GLY A 110 12.52 -19.60 4.22
CA GLY A 110 12.54 -20.85 4.98
C GLY A 110 11.17 -21.38 5.42
N ALA A 111 10.07 -20.93 4.80
CA ALA A 111 8.77 -21.57 4.99
C ALA A 111 8.77 -22.99 4.43
N SER A 112 8.25 -23.92 5.23
CA SER A 112 7.92 -25.27 4.79
C SER A 112 6.64 -25.30 3.95
N ASP A 113 6.48 -26.36 3.15
CA ASP A 113 5.23 -26.60 2.42
C ASP A 113 4.02 -26.71 3.37
N GLU A 114 4.24 -27.19 4.60
CA GLU A 114 3.17 -27.29 5.60
C GLU A 114 2.75 -25.90 6.11
N GLU A 115 3.69 -25.02 6.43
CA GLU A 115 3.39 -23.63 6.80
C GLU A 115 2.66 -22.88 5.68
N ILE A 116 2.99 -23.15 4.42
CA ILE A 116 2.28 -22.58 3.25
C ILE A 116 0.83 -23.08 3.19
N LYS A 117 0.61 -24.40 3.33
CA LYS A 117 -0.76 -24.97 3.38
C LYS A 117 -1.56 -24.37 4.53
N GLU A 118 -0.95 -24.26 5.71
CA GLU A 118 -1.60 -23.70 6.90
C GLU A 118 -1.95 -22.22 6.70
N ALA A 119 -1.09 -21.41 6.10
CA ALA A 119 -1.39 -20.01 5.78
C ALA A 119 -2.60 -19.88 4.84
N VAL A 120 -2.67 -20.71 3.79
CA VAL A 120 -3.80 -20.74 2.87
C VAL A 120 -5.08 -21.23 3.56
N ALA A 121 -4.99 -22.28 4.38
CA ALA A 121 -6.12 -22.79 5.15
C ALA A 121 -6.66 -21.74 6.14
N MET A 122 -5.78 -21.04 6.84
CA MET A 122 -6.16 -19.94 7.73
C MET A 122 -6.86 -18.80 6.98
N ALA A 123 -6.36 -18.44 5.79
CA ALA A 123 -7.01 -17.46 4.93
C ALA A 123 -8.44 -17.90 4.55
N ALA A 124 -8.63 -19.18 4.20
CA ALA A 124 -9.93 -19.74 3.87
C ALA A 124 -10.90 -19.71 5.05
N ILE A 125 -10.44 -20.05 6.26
CA ILE A 125 -11.24 -19.98 7.50
C ILE A 125 -11.75 -18.55 7.75
N VAL A 126 -10.86 -17.56 7.62
CA VAL A 126 -11.22 -16.13 7.82
C VAL A 126 -12.30 -15.71 6.82
N ARG A 127 -12.15 -16.08 5.54
CA ARG A 127 -13.14 -15.75 4.50
C ARG A 127 -14.47 -16.46 4.66
N HIS A 128 -14.45 -17.72 5.09
CA HIS A 128 -15.66 -18.48 5.38
C HIS A 128 -16.51 -17.75 6.43
N TRP A 129 -15.91 -17.40 7.57
CA TRP A 129 -16.64 -16.71 8.64
C TRP A 129 -17.00 -15.26 8.30
N SER A 130 -16.18 -14.58 7.50
CA SER A 130 -16.57 -13.28 6.92
C SER A 130 -17.86 -13.40 6.10
N THR A 131 -17.95 -14.42 5.23
CA THR A 131 -19.15 -14.67 4.42
C THR A 131 -20.37 -14.90 5.29
N MET A 132 -20.24 -15.71 6.34
CA MET A 132 -21.35 -16.02 7.25
C MET A 132 -21.79 -14.80 8.06
N LEU A 133 -20.87 -14.10 8.73
CA LEU A 133 -21.21 -13.00 9.65
C LEU A 133 -21.66 -11.75 8.89
N ASN A 134 -20.90 -11.35 7.87
CA ASN A 134 -21.21 -10.17 7.07
C ASN A 134 -22.44 -10.42 6.18
N GLY A 135 -22.52 -11.60 5.55
CA GLY A 135 -23.67 -11.97 4.74
C GLY A 135 -24.97 -12.05 5.53
N SER A 136 -24.92 -12.54 6.78
CA SER A 136 -26.08 -12.61 7.67
C SER A 136 -26.40 -11.30 8.39
N GLN A 137 -25.67 -10.22 8.11
CA GLN A 137 -25.87 -8.90 8.73
C GLN A 137 -25.85 -8.94 10.26
N VAL A 138 -24.91 -9.70 10.85
CA VAL A 138 -24.75 -9.78 12.31
C VAL A 138 -24.46 -8.39 12.87
N ASP A 139 -25.19 -7.98 13.90
CA ASP A 139 -24.98 -6.69 14.55
C ASP A 139 -23.57 -6.60 15.16
N LEU A 140 -22.81 -5.59 14.74
CA LEU A 140 -21.41 -5.44 15.12
C LEU A 140 -21.25 -5.13 16.63
N SER A 141 -22.21 -4.45 17.25
CA SER A 141 -22.14 -4.12 18.68
C SER A 141 -22.34 -5.36 19.55
N ALA A 142 -23.30 -6.21 19.17
CA ALA A 142 -23.54 -7.50 19.78
C ALA A 142 -22.36 -8.44 19.58
N LEU A 143 -21.82 -8.52 18.35
CA LEU A 143 -20.66 -9.35 18.05
C LEU A 143 -19.45 -8.97 18.92
N LYS A 144 -19.12 -7.68 19.03
CA LYS A 144 -18.02 -7.21 19.89
C LYS A 144 -18.19 -7.66 21.33
N LYS A 145 -19.37 -7.44 21.92
CA LYS A 145 -19.69 -7.87 23.29
C LYS A 145 -19.55 -9.39 23.46
N GLN A 146 -20.03 -10.17 22.49
CA GLN A 146 -19.92 -11.63 22.50
C GLN A 146 -18.46 -12.07 22.42
N THR A 147 -17.68 -11.49 21.51
CA THR A 147 -16.25 -11.76 21.35
C THR A 147 -15.48 -11.46 22.65
N ASP A 148 -15.68 -10.29 23.25
CA ASP A 148 -15.02 -9.91 24.50
C ASP A 148 -15.31 -10.91 25.63
N ASN A 149 -16.58 -11.33 25.76
CA ASN A 149 -16.99 -12.35 26.72
C ASN A 149 -16.32 -13.70 26.47
N VAL A 150 -16.19 -14.12 25.21
CA VAL A 150 -15.50 -15.36 24.83
C VAL A 150 -14.03 -15.30 25.25
N PHE A 151 -13.32 -14.23 24.90
CA PHE A 151 -11.89 -14.10 25.25
C PHE A 151 -11.67 -13.99 26.76
N ALA A 152 -12.56 -13.31 27.50
CA ALA A 152 -12.53 -13.28 28.95
C ALA A 152 -12.70 -14.68 29.57
N ALA A 153 -13.66 -15.46 29.06
CA ALA A 153 -13.92 -16.82 29.53
C ALA A 153 -12.76 -17.79 29.19
N VAL A 154 -12.13 -17.64 28.02
CA VAL A 154 -10.93 -18.43 27.65
C VAL A 154 -9.77 -18.10 28.58
N LYS A 155 -9.48 -16.81 28.80
CA LYS A 155 -8.40 -16.36 29.70
C LYS A 155 -8.56 -16.91 31.11
N ALA A 156 -9.78 -16.92 31.65
CA ALA A 156 -10.06 -17.45 32.98
C ALA A 156 -9.84 -18.97 33.11
N LYS A 157 -9.88 -19.72 32.00
CA LYS A 157 -9.59 -21.17 31.99
C LYS A 157 -8.12 -21.51 31.78
N SER A 158 -7.32 -20.55 31.31
CA SER A 158 -5.90 -20.72 31.02
C SER A 158 -4.99 -20.25 32.17
N GLN A 159 -5.57 -19.84 33.30
CA GLN A 159 -4.89 -19.51 34.55
C GLN A 159 -5.12 -20.64 35.56
#